data_AF-E4WQK7-F1
#
_entry.id   AF-E4WQK7-F1
#
_cell.length_a   1.000
_cell.length_b   1.000
_cell.length_c   1.000
_cell.angle_alpha   90.00
_cell.angle_beta   90.00
_cell.angle_gamma   90.00
#
_symmetry.space_group_name_H-M   'P 1'
#
loop_
_entity.id
_entity.type
_entity.pdbx_description
1 polymer ?
#
loop_
_entity_poly.entity_id
_entity_poly.type
_entity_poly.pdbx_seq_one_letter_code
_entity_poly.pdbx_strand_id
1 'polypeptide(L)'
;MGRAKKDPNAPKRPQTAFFLFAADNRADAKKCLPEGSRVSEVAKKLGVMWKEVDAKTKEKYQSQAEENKAKYAEEMEAYRNSQAVTANDSE
;
A
#
# COMPACT_ATOMS: atom_id res chain seq x y z
N MET A 1 -8.82 18.81 10.49
CA MET A 1 -7.65 18.55 9.62
C MET A 1 -8.15 18.15 8.23
N GLY A 2 -8.30 19.11 7.32
CA GLY A 2 -8.70 18.83 5.94
C GLY A 2 -7.55 18.10 5.25
N ARG A 3 -7.78 16.86 4.78
CA ARG A 3 -6.83 16.20 3.89
C ARG A 3 -6.73 17.07 2.65
N ALA A 4 -5.58 17.71 2.44
CA ALA A 4 -5.25 18.36 1.18
C ALA A 4 -5.67 17.40 0.05
N LYS A 5 -6.53 17.89 -0.85
CA LYS A 5 -7.05 17.09 -1.96
C LYS A 5 -5.85 16.49 -2.67
N LYS A 6 -5.66 15.19 -2.49
CA LYS A 6 -4.56 14.46 -3.10
C LYS A 6 -4.78 14.61 -4.60
N ASP A 7 -3.83 15.21 -5.30
CA ASP A 7 -3.96 15.42 -6.74
C ASP A 7 -4.43 14.13 -7.39
N PRO A 8 -5.56 14.13 -8.11
CA PRO A 8 -6.11 12.92 -8.70
C PRO A 8 -5.15 12.30 -9.73
N ASN A 9 -4.24 13.11 -10.28
CA ASN A 9 -3.22 12.72 -11.24
C ASN A 9 -1.95 12.16 -10.58
N ALA A 10 -1.78 12.31 -9.27
CA ALA A 10 -0.59 11.82 -8.59
C ALA A 10 -0.63 10.29 -8.48
N PRO A 11 0.46 9.59 -8.84
CA PRO A 11 0.61 8.17 -8.60
C PRO A 11 0.27 7.82 -7.15
N LYS A 12 -0.49 6.74 -6.96
CA LYS A 12 -0.83 6.27 -5.60
C LYS A 12 0.40 5.60 -4.98
N ARG A 13 0.67 5.93 -3.71
CA ARG A 13 1.78 5.32 -2.97
C ARG A 13 1.70 3.79 -3.03
N PRO A 14 2.82 3.10 -3.27
CA PRO A 14 2.85 1.66 -3.40
C PRO A 14 2.56 1.05 -2.04
N GLN A 15 1.89 -0.10 -2.04
CA GLN A 15 1.63 -0.85 -0.82
C GLN A 15 2.92 -1.52 -0.35
N THR A 16 3.18 -1.49 0.96
CA THR A 16 4.33 -2.21 1.54
C THR A 16 4.05 -3.71 1.59
N ALA A 17 5.09 -4.52 1.81
CA ALA A 17 4.98 -5.97 1.92
C ALA A 17 3.90 -6.40 2.94
N PHE A 18 3.84 -5.70 4.08
CA PHE A 18 2.82 -5.94 5.09
C PHE A 18 1.41 -5.61 4.59
N PHE A 19 1.22 -4.52 3.84
CA PHE A 19 -0.10 -4.16 3.30
C PHE A 19 -0.56 -5.13 2.22
N LEU A 20 0.34 -5.63 1.37
CA LEU A 20 0.05 -6.68 0.39
C LEU A 20 -0.40 -7.96 1.10
N PHE A 21 0.39 -8.43 2.07
CA PHE A 21 0.04 -9.58 2.91
C PHE A 21 -1.30 -9.37 3.64
N ALA A 22 -1.49 -8.19 4.22
CA ALA A 22 -2.70 -7.82 4.93
C ALA A 22 -3.92 -7.81 4.00
N ALA A 23 -3.79 -7.33 2.76
CA ALA A 23 -4.88 -7.33 1.79
C ALA A 23 -5.35 -8.75 1.46
N ASP A 24 -4.41 -9.66 1.21
CA ASP A 24 -4.69 -11.07 0.91
C ASP A 24 -5.30 -11.80 2.12
N ASN A 25 -4.72 -11.60 3.29
CA ASN A 25 -5.08 -12.33 4.51
C ASN A 25 -6.20 -11.67 5.31
N ARG A 26 -6.66 -10.46 4.95
CA ARG A 26 -7.71 -9.75 5.69
C ARG A 26 -9.01 -10.54 5.74
N ALA A 27 -9.35 -11.22 4.64
CA ALA A 27 -10.55 -12.05 4.59
C ALA A 27 -10.46 -13.18 5.62
N ASP A 28 -9.31 -13.87 5.68
CA ASP A 28 -9.11 -14.99 6.60
C ASP A 28 -8.97 -14.52 8.05
N ALA A 29 -8.25 -13.43 8.30
CA ALA A 29 -8.18 -12.81 9.61
C ALA A 29 -9.57 -12.36 10.11
N LYS A 30 -10.45 -11.91 9.20
CA LYS A 30 -11.84 -11.55 9.54
C LYS A 30 -12.68 -12.79 9.85
N LYS A 31 -12.50 -13.92 9.15
CA LYS A 31 -13.20 -15.19 9.45
C LYS A 31 -12.82 -15.76 10.82
N CYS A 32 -11.57 -15.56 11.24
CA CYS A 32 -11.09 -15.98 12.56
C CYS A 32 -11.58 -15.08 13.71
N LEU A 33 -12.29 -13.99 13.40
CA LEU A 33 -12.80 -13.03 14.36
C LEU A 33 -14.33 -13.02 14.32
N PRO A 34 -15.00 -12.67 15.44
CA PRO A 34 -16.46 -12.57 15.46
C PRO A 34 -16.99 -11.53 14.46
N GLU A 35 -18.20 -11.76 13.98
CA GLU A 35 -18.86 -10.85 13.07
C GLU A 35 -19.05 -9.47 13.72
N GLY A 36 -18.72 -8.40 13.00
CA GLY A 36 -18.69 -7.04 13.54
C GLY A 36 -17.36 -6.63 14.19
N SER A 37 -16.34 -7.49 14.20
CA SER A 37 -15.01 -7.13 14.69
C SER A 37 -14.45 -5.87 14.01
N ARG A 38 -13.81 -5.03 14.81
CA ARG A 38 -13.29 -3.74 14.35
C ARG A 38 -12.09 -3.97 13.43
N VAL A 39 -11.90 -3.06 12.47
CA VAL A 39 -10.72 -3.09 11.58
C VAL A 39 -9.41 -3.08 12.38
N SER A 40 -9.40 -2.44 13.55
CA SER A 40 -8.26 -2.46 14.47
C SER A 40 -7.92 -3.85 15.02
N GLU A 41 -8.91 -4.71 15.24
CA GLU A 41 -8.70 -6.08 15.73
C GLU A 41 -8.15 -6.97 14.60
N VAL A 42 -8.72 -6.83 13.40
CA VAL A 42 -8.23 -7.50 12.20
C VAL A 42 -6.77 -7.09 11.93
N ALA A 43 -6.45 -5.80 12.03
CA ALA A 43 -5.08 -5.31 11.85
C ALA A 43 -4.11 -5.86 12.90
N LYS A 44 -4.53 -5.97 14.16
CA LYS A 44 -3.73 -6.61 15.21
C LYS A 44 -3.45 -8.08 14.88
N LYS A 45 -4.48 -8.84 14.46
CA LYS A 45 -4.33 -10.25 14.07
C LYS A 45 -3.38 -10.41 12.89
N LEU A 46 -3.53 -9.59 11.85
CA LEU A 46 -2.63 -9.58 10.69
C LEU A 46 -1.19 -9.23 11.08
N GLY A 47 -1.00 -8.30 12.01
CA GLY A 47 0.33 -7.95 12.53
C GLY A 47 1.03 -9.11 13.23
N VAL A 48 0.28 -9.93 13.98
CA VAL A 48 0.81 -11.17 14.59
C VAL A 48 1.13 -12.19 13.51
N MET A 49 0.20 -12.45 12.58
CA MET A 49 0.41 -13.39 11.48
C MET A 49 1.63 -13.03 10.62
N TRP A 50 1.87 -11.73 10.37
CA TRP A 50 3.05 -11.28 9.64
C TRP A 50 4.37 -11.48 10.38
N LYS A 51 4.36 -11.47 11.71
CA LYS A 51 5.55 -11.81 12.51
C LYS A 51 5.82 -13.30 12.54
N GLU A 52 4.76 -14.11 12.47
CA GLU A 52 4.82 -15.57 12.48
C GLU A 52 4.99 -16.17 11.07
N VAL A 53 4.77 -15.39 10.01
CA VAL A 53 4.88 -15.87 8.63
C VAL A 53 6.31 -16.32 8.30
N ASP A 54 6.44 -17.37 7.51
CA ASP A 54 7.73 -17.89 7.07
C ASP A 54 8.53 -16.84 6.31
N ALA A 55 9.86 -16.91 6.45
CA ALA A 55 10.78 -16.01 5.75
C ALA A 55 10.56 -16.01 4.22
N LYS A 56 10.27 -17.17 3.61
CA LYS A 56 9.99 -17.28 2.17
C LYS A 56 8.75 -16.49 1.74
N THR A 57 7.67 -16.61 2.52
CA THR A 57 6.44 -15.86 2.25
C THR A 57 6.69 -14.37 2.47
N LYS A 58 7.40 -14.01 3.54
CA LYS A 58 7.80 -12.64 3.83
C LYS A 58 8.62 -12.03 2.70
N GLU A 59 9.57 -12.81 2.16
CA GLU A 59 10.44 -12.44 1.05
C GLU A 59 9.66 -12.26 -0.25
N LYS A 60 8.72 -13.15 -0.56
CA LYS A 60 7.80 -13.00 -1.70
C LYS A 60 7.07 -11.65 -1.67
N TYR A 61 6.49 -11.28 -0.53
CA TYR A 61 5.80 -10.00 -0.38
C TYR A 61 6.75 -8.80 -0.36
N GLN A 62 7.96 -8.96 0.18
CA GLN A 62 9.00 -7.92 0.11
C GLN A 62 9.46 -7.66 -1.33
N SER A 63 9.69 -8.71 -2.11
CA SER A 63 10.05 -8.61 -3.52
C SER A 63 8.94 -7.91 -4.32
N GLN A 64 7.68 -8.29 -4.13
CA GLN A 64 6.54 -7.61 -4.75
C GLN A 64 6.42 -6.14 -4.32
N ALA A 65 6.70 -5.83 -3.05
CA ALA A 65 6.67 -4.46 -2.55
C ALA A 65 7.79 -3.60 -3.16
N GLU A 66 8.99 -4.14 -3.29
CA GLU A 66 10.10 -3.44 -3.96
C GLU A 66 9.84 -3.26 -5.45
N GLU A 67 9.26 -4.25 -6.15
CA GLU A 67 8.84 -4.09 -7.55
C GLU A 67 7.79 -2.97 -7.71
N ASN A 68 6.75 -2.98 -6.87
CA ASN A 68 5.72 -1.94 -6.89
C ASN A 68 6.30 -0.56 -6.55
N LYS A 69 7.29 -0.50 -5.67
CA LYS A 69 7.99 0.72 -5.31
C LYS A 69 8.88 1.24 -6.43
N ALA A 70 9.54 0.36 -7.18
CA ALA A 70 10.30 0.73 -8.37
C ALA A 70 9.36 1.31 -9.45
N LYS A 71 8.26 0.62 -9.77
CA LYS A 71 7.22 1.12 -10.69
C LYS A 71 6.68 2.48 -10.27
N TYR A 72 6.37 2.62 -8.97
CA TYR A 72 5.92 3.91 -8.44
C TYR A 72 6.97 5.01 -8.56
N ALA A 73 8.26 4.70 -8.38
CA ALA A 73 9.33 5.67 -8.53
C ALA A 73 9.40 6.18 -9.97
N GLU A 74 9.32 5.29 -10.96
CA GLU A 74 9.26 5.64 -12.38
C GLU A 74 8.01 6.47 -12.72
N GLU A 75 6.83 6.04 -12.27
CA GLU A 75 5.57 6.78 -12.45
C GLU A 75 5.62 8.16 -11.77
N MET A 76 6.23 8.26 -10.59
CA MET A 76 6.39 9.52 -9.86
C MET A 76 7.39 10.45 -10.54
N GLU A 77 8.44 9.92 -11.15
CA GLU A 77 9.39 10.70 -11.93
C GLU A 77 8.72 11.27 -13.18
N ALA A 78 7.99 10.43 -13.92
CA ALA A 78 7.17 10.86 -15.05
C ALA A 78 6.10 11.89 -14.62
N TYR A 79 5.42 11.65 -13.50
CA TYR A 79 4.43 12.57 -12.95
C TYR A 79 5.05 13.91 -12.54
N ARG A 80 6.21 13.89 -11.86
CA ARG A 80 6.95 15.11 -11.51
C ARG A 80 7.34 15.91 -12.75
N ASN A 81 7.81 15.24 -13.79
CA ASN A 81 8.14 15.88 -15.05
C ASN A 81 6.88 16.45 -15.73
N SER A 82 5.76 15.72 -15.72
CA SER A 82 4.48 16.22 -16.26
C SER A 82 3.89 17.38 -15.45
N GLN A 83 4.06 17.41 -14.13
CA GLN A 83 3.65 18.52 -13.27
C GLN A 83 4.51 19.76 -13.51
N ALA A 84 5.81 19.59 -13.74
CA ALA A 84 6.70 20.70 -14.10
C ALA A 84 6.32 21.30 -15.47
N VAL A 85 5.83 20.48 -16.41
CA VAL A 85 5.37 20.95 -17.73
C VAL A 85 3.98 21.60 -17.66
N THR A 86 3.03 21.03 -16.91
CA THR A 86 1.68 21.62 -16.76
C THR A 86 1.66 22.88 -15.89
N ALA A 87 2.66 23.10 -15.03
CA ALA A 87 2.82 24.37 -14.31
C ALA A 87 3.37 25.52 -15.18
N ASN A 88 3.85 25.23 -16.40
CA ASN A 88 4.43 26.21 -17.34
C ASN A 88 3.52 26.50 -18.55
N ASP A 89 2.35 25.86 -18.65
CA ASP A 89 1.39 26.03 -19.76
C ASP A 89 0.09 26.71 -19.28
N SER A 90 0.17 27.43 -18.15
CA SER A 90 -0.89 28.30 -17.65
C SER A 90 -0.31 29.69 -17.41
N GLU A 91 0.13 30.33 -18.50
CA GLU A 91 0.38 31.77 -18.58
C GLU A 91 -0.79 32.46 -19.31
#